data_AF-A0A3R7A161-F1
#
_entry.id   AF-A0A3R7A161-F1
#
_cell.length_a   1.000
_cell.length_b   1.000
_cell.length_c   1.000
_cell.angle_alpha   90.00
_cell.angle_beta   90.00
_cell.angle_gamma   90.00
#
_symmetry.space_group_name_H-M   'P 1'
#
loop_
_entity.id
_entity.type
_entity.pdbx_description
1 polymer ?
#
loop_
_entity_poly.entity_id
_entity_poly.type
_entity_poly.pdbx_seq_one_letter_code
_entity_poly.pdbx_strand_id
1 'polypeptide(L)'
;MTLKLQIVIAIAILAILAVLVNMIRKRSLELKYALVWMMVLAALLIFDCAPVLLNIVSNFLGIYAPVNMIFFLGFCFSLLIIFSLTVALSRLSNSVRTLDQMVALNEKRLQDLEQELKKEKEKNEEKTDHHRM
;
A
#
# COMPACT_ATOMS: atom_id res chain seq x y z
N MET A 1 -34.33 -3.51 9.37
CA MET A 1 -33.67 -4.34 8.34
C MET A 1 -34.43 -5.64 8.21
N THR A 2 -34.70 -6.13 7.00
CA THR A 2 -35.27 -7.46 6.82
C THR A 2 -34.17 -8.50 7.09
N LEU A 3 -34.47 -9.59 7.80
CA LEU A 3 -33.50 -10.64 8.14
C LEU A 3 -32.73 -11.18 6.92
N LYS A 4 -33.38 -11.18 5.75
CA LYS A 4 -32.77 -11.59 4.48
C LYS A 4 -31.59 -10.69 4.07
N LEU A 5 -31.73 -9.37 4.21
CA LEU A 5 -30.67 -8.41 3.86
C LEU A 5 -29.47 -8.53 4.81
N GLN A 6 -29.72 -8.71 6.10
CA GLN A 6 -28.68 -8.88 7.10
C GLN A 6 -27.83 -10.14 6.84
N ILE A 7 -28.47 -11.27 6.51
CA ILE A 7 -27.74 -12.51 6.19
C ILE A 7 -26.86 -12.35 4.94
N VAL A 8 -27.37 -11.69 3.90
CA VAL A 8 -26.59 -11.45 2.66
C VAL A 8 -25.37 -10.58 2.93
N ILE A 9 -25.54 -9.51 3.72
CA ILE A 9 -24.44 -8.60 4.08
C ILE A 9 -23.40 -9.32 4.94
N ALA A 10 -23.83 -10.09 5.95
CA ALA A 10 -22.94 -10.87 6.80
C ALA A 10 -22.09 -11.87 6.00
N ILE A 11 -22.70 -12.61 5.06
CA ILE A 11 -21.97 -13.55 4.19
C ILE A 11 -20.96 -12.80 3.30
N ALA A 12 -21.35 -11.66 2.73
CA ALA A 12 -20.45 -10.84 1.92
C ALA A 12 -19.24 -10.34 2.73
N ILE A 13 -19.45 -9.85 3.95
CA ILE A 13 -18.36 -9.38 4.82
C ILE A 13 -17.43 -10.55 5.19
N LEU A 14 -17.99 -11.71 5.55
CA LEU A 14 -17.18 -12.90 5.85
C LEU A 14 -16.35 -13.37 4.64
N ALA A 15 -16.92 -13.33 3.43
CA ALA A 15 -16.19 -13.66 2.21
C ALA A 15 -15.03 -12.68 1.96
N ILE A 16 -15.27 -11.37 2.10
CA ILE A 16 -14.23 -10.34 1.96
C ILE A 16 -13.14 -10.53 3.00
N LEU A 17 -13.51 -10.82 4.25
CA LEU A 17 -12.56 -11.08 5.34
C LEU A 17 -11.71 -12.32 5.04
N ALA A 18 -12.31 -13.40 4.55
CA ALA A 18 -11.59 -14.61 4.15
C ALA A 18 -10.60 -14.34 3.01
N VAL A 19 -10.99 -13.55 2.00
CA VAL A 19 -10.09 -13.13 0.90
C VAL A 19 -8.91 -12.33 1.45
N LEU A 20 -9.16 -11.34 2.33
CA LEU A 20 -8.11 -10.54 2.95
C LEU A 20 -7.14 -11.37 3.77
N VAL A 21 -7.64 -12.28 4.62
CA VAL A 21 -6.81 -13.21 5.39
C VAL A 21 -5.97 -14.10 4.47
N ASN A 22 -6.55 -14.57 3.36
CA ASN A 22 -5.81 -15.38 2.39
C ASN A 22 -4.70 -14.58 1.71
N MET A 23 -4.94 -13.31 1.35
CA MET A 23 -3.90 -12.45 0.78
C MET A 23 -2.78 -12.14 1.78
N ILE A 24 -3.10 -11.96 3.07
CA ILE A 24 -2.09 -11.82 4.14
C ILE A 24 -1.25 -13.09 4.23
N ARG A 25 -1.89 -14.27 4.25
CA ARG A 25 -1.20 -15.57 4.31
C ARG A 25 -0.27 -15.79 3.11
N LYS A 26 -0.64 -15.31 1.93
CA LYS A 26 0.16 -15.40 0.71
C LYS A 26 1.30 -14.36 0.63
N ARG A 27 1.52 -13.58 1.70
CA ARG A 27 2.52 -12.47 1.79
C ARG A 27 2.39 -11.43 0.68
N SER A 28 1.26 -11.34 -0.01
CA SER A 28 1.08 -10.34 -1.09
C SER A 28 0.75 -8.94 -0.57
N LEU A 29 0.45 -8.82 0.72
CA LEU A 29 0.14 -7.57 1.41
C LEU A 29 1.03 -7.42 2.64
N GLU A 30 1.73 -6.29 2.76
CA GLU A 30 2.44 -5.95 3.99
C GLU A 30 1.42 -5.82 5.14
N LEU A 31 1.76 -6.41 6.29
CA LEU A 31 0.89 -6.50 7.47
C LEU A 31 0.28 -5.14 7.86
N LYS A 32 1.05 -4.07 7.69
CA LYS A 32 0.66 -2.69 7.98
C LYS A 32 -0.60 -2.24 7.22
N TYR A 33 -0.72 -2.59 5.93
CA TYR A 33 -1.88 -2.20 5.12
C TYR A 33 -3.09 -3.08 5.39
N ALA A 34 -2.84 -4.35 5.73
CA ALA A 34 -3.89 -5.28 6.12
C ALA A 34 -4.53 -4.92 7.47
N LEU A 35 -3.78 -4.33 8.42
CA LEU A 35 -4.30 -3.90 9.72
C LEU A 35 -5.42 -2.86 9.60
N VAL A 36 -5.25 -1.88 8.70
CA VAL A 36 -6.29 -0.85 8.46
C VAL A 36 -7.56 -1.50 7.90
N TRP A 37 -7.42 -2.39 6.92
CA TRP A 37 -8.55 -3.12 6.34
C TRP A 37 -9.25 -4.04 7.34
N MET A 38 -8.49 -4.74 8.20
CA MET A 38 -9.06 -5.56 9.26
C MET A 38 -9.83 -4.72 10.28
N MET A 39 -9.33 -3.53 10.64
CA MET A 39 -10.03 -2.62 11.54
C MET A 39 -11.36 -2.13 10.94
N VAL A 40 -11.37 -1.78 9.65
CA VAL A 40 -12.60 -1.35 8.96
C VAL A 40 -13.61 -2.49 8.86
N LEU A 41 -13.18 -3.70 8.47
CA LEU A 41 -14.08 -4.86 8.40
C LEU A 41 -14.64 -5.25 9.76
N ALA A 42 -13.82 -5.19 10.81
CA ALA A 42 -14.27 -5.43 12.17
C ALA A 42 -15.32 -4.40 12.60
N ALA A 43 -15.10 -3.11 12.33
CA ALA A 43 -16.08 -2.06 12.59
C ALA A 43 -17.39 -2.30 11.83
N LEU A 44 -17.32 -2.67 10.55
CA LEU A 44 -18.49 -3.00 9.74
C LEU A 44 -19.26 -4.22 10.29
N LEU A 45 -18.57 -5.28 10.72
CA LEU A 45 -19.19 -6.45 11.35
C LEU A 45 -19.92 -6.09 12.65
N ILE A 46 -19.31 -5.22 13.47
CA ILE A 46 -19.94 -4.74 14.72
C ILE A 46 -21.22 -3.97 14.40
N PHE A 47 -21.20 -3.10 13.39
CA PHE A 47 -22.40 -2.36 12.97
C PHE A 47 -23.49 -3.26 12.36
N ASP A 48 -23.11 -4.31 11.62
CA ASP A 48 -24.05 -5.27 11.04
C ASP A 48 -24.72 -6.16 12.10
N CYS A 49 -23.97 -6.60 13.11
CA CYS A 49 -24.52 -7.38 14.23
C CYS A 49 -25.34 -6.52 15.22
N ALA A 50 -25.00 -5.25 15.38
CA ALA A 50 -25.63 -4.36 16.37
C ALA A 50 -26.18 -3.07 15.74
N PRO A 51 -27.31 -3.13 15.00
CA PRO A 51 -27.99 -1.93 14.48
C PRO A 51 -28.46 -0.97 15.59
N VAL A 52 -28.54 -1.44 16.83
CA VAL A 52 -28.79 -0.62 18.02
C VAL A 52 -27.67 0.40 18.25
N LEU A 53 -26.40 0.04 17.99
CA LEU A 53 -25.29 1.00 18.07
C LEU A 53 -25.46 2.12 17.03
N LEU A 54 -25.84 1.78 15.80
CA LEU A 54 -26.09 2.78 14.76
C LEU A 54 -27.17 3.78 15.19
N ASN A 55 -28.25 3.31 15.84
CA ASN A 55 -29.29 4.20 16.37
C ASN A 55 -28.77 5.12 17.50
N ILE A 56 -27.93 4.62 18.42
CA ILE A 56 -27.34 5.43 19.49
C ILE A 56 -26.47 6.55 18.90
N VAL A 57 -25.60 6.19 17.94
CA VAL A 57 -24.69 7.16 17.33
C VAL A 57 -25.46 8.13 16.42
N SER A 58 -26.50 7.67 15.71
CA SER A 58 -27.40 8.52 14.91
C SER A 58 -28.13 9.54 15.77
N ASN A 59 -28.62 9.15 16.95
CA ASN A 59 -29.24 10.05 17.91
C ASN A 59 -28.24 11.04 18.51
N PHE A 60 -27.00 10.59 18.77
CA PHE A 60 -25.94 11.47 19.27
C PHE A 60 -25.53 12.55 18.25
N LEU A 61 -25.46 12.20 16.96
CA LEU A 61 -25.15 13.15 15.89
C LEU A 61 -26.36 13.94 15.38
N GLY A 62 -27.59 13.60 15.78
CA GLY A 62 -28.82 14.26 15.32
C GLY A 62 -29.26 13.87 13.90
N ILE A 63 -28.85 12.70 13.41
CA ILE A 63 -29.19 12.21 12.07
C ILE A 63 -30.53 11.46 12.13
N TYR A 64 -31.53 11.95 11.40
CA TYR A 64 -32.91 11.44 11.45
C TYR A 64 -33.11 10.05 10.82
N ALA A 65 -32.29 9.67 9.83
CA ALA A 65 -32.45 8.43 9.08
C ALA A 65 -31.23 7.50 9.31
N PRO A 66 -31.43 6.27 9.83
CA PRO A 66 -30.35 5.29 10.03
C PRO A 66 -29.55 4.99 8.76
N VAL A 67 -30.18 5.10 7.58
CA VAL A 67 -29.52 4.92 6.28
C VAL A 67 -28.46 6.00 6.04
N ASN A 68 -28.75 7.26 6.35
CA ASN A 68 -27.81 8.37 6.18
C ASN A 68 -26.58 8.20 7.07
N MET A 69 -26.77 7.60 8.25
CA MET A 69 -25.67 7.33 9.19
C MET A 69 -24.69 6.29 8.63
N ILE A 70 -25.20 5.23 7.99
CA ILE A 70 -24.36 4.22 7.33
C ILE A 70 -23.56 4.85 6.17
N PHE A 71 -24.20 5.71 5.37
CA PHE A 71 -23.51 6.45 4.30
C PHE A 71 -22.41 7.37 4.84
N PHE A 72 -22.69 8.12 5.91
CA PHE A 72 -21.70 9.00 6.53
C PHE A 72 -20.50 8.22 7.08
N LEU A 73 -20.74 7.15 7.82
CA LEU A 73 -19.68 6.24 8.31
C LEU A 73 -18.89 5.63 7.16
N GLY A 74 -19.57 5.14 6.12
CA GLY A 74 -18.94 4.60 4.91
C GLY A 74 -18.05 5.64 4.21
N PHE A 75 -18.50 6.90 4.15
CA PHE A 75 -17.70 7.99 3.60
C PHE A 75 -16.47 8.29 4.46
N CYS A 76 -16.60 8.37 5.79
CA CYS A 76 -15.46 8.52 6.70
C CYS A 76 -14.46 7.37 6.56
N PHE A 77 -14.92 6.12 6.53
CA PHE A 77 -14.04 4.96 6.33
C PHE A 77 -13.37 4.98 4.96
N SER A 78 -14.09 5.37 3.91
CA SER A 78 -13.53 5.52 2.57
C SER A 78 -12.38 6.55 2.56
N LEU A 79 -12.57 7.71 3.20
CA LEU A 79 -11.51 8.71 3.34
C LEU A 79 -10.29 8.17 4.08
N LEU A 80 -10.50 7.42 5.17
CA LEU A 80 -9.40 6.77 5.91
C LEU A 80 -8.64 5.76 5.04
N ILE A 81 -9.36 4.95 4.25
CA ILE A 81 -8.75 3.98 3.34
C ILE A 81 -7.96 4.71 2.25
N ILE A 82 -8.55 5.71 1.60
CA ILE A 82 -7.88 6.49 0.56
C ILE A 82 -6.63 7.17 1.13
N PHE A 83 -6.73 7.78 2.30
CA PHE A 83 -5.59 8.39 2.97
C PHE A 83 -4.47 7.37 3.26
N SER A 84 -4.83 6.20 3.80
CA SER A 84 -3.88 5.11 4.05
C SER A 84 -3.20 4.65 2.75
N LEU A 85 -3.96 4.53 1.66
CA LEU A 85 -3.42 4.18 0.34
C LEU A 85 -2.49 5.28 -0.20
N THR A 86 -2.84 6.56 -0.04
CA THR A 86 -1.99 7.69 -0.43
C THR A 86 -0.66 7.66 0.31
N VAL A 87 -0.66 7.36 1.63
CA VAL A 87 0.58 7.22 2.41
C VAL A 87 1.41 6.02 1.93
N ALA A 88 0.78 4.90 1.61
CA ALA A 88 1.44 3.72 1.06
C ALA A 88 2.12 4.04 -0.29
N LEU A 89 1.37 4.68 -1.19
CA LEU A 89 1.82 5.07 -2.51
C LEU A 89 2.97 6.08 -2.44
N SER A 90 2.89 7.05 -1.52
CA SER A 90 3.96 8.02 -1.28
C SER A 90 5.26 7.34 -0.84
N ARG A 91 5.20 6.35 0.06
CA ARG A 91 6.38 5.59 0.48
C ARG A 91 6.97 4.77 -0.66
N LEU A 92 6.12 4.10 -1.42
CA LEU A 92 6.54 3.34 -2.60
C LEU A 92 7.23 4.25 -3.63
N SER A 93 6.65 5.42 -3.91
CA SER A 93 7.23 6.41 -4.82
C SER A 93 8.62 6.86 -4.36
N ASN A 94 8.82 7.10 -3.07
CA ASN A 94 10.14 7.43 -2.53
C ASN A 94 11.14 6.27 -2.71
N SER A 95 10.73 5.02 -2.45
CA SER A 95 11.59 3.85 -2.65
C SER A 95 12.01 3.67 -4.11
N VAL A 96 11.09 3.87 -5.06
CA VAL A 96 11.39 3.84 -6.51
C VAL A 96 12.41 4.92 -6.85
N ARG A 97 12.20 6.16 -6.38
CA ARG A 97 13.15 7.26 -6.62
C ARG A 97 14.55 6.95 -6.08
N THR A 98 14.64 6.37 -4.88
CA THR A 98 15.93 5.96 -4.31
C THR A 98 16.58 4.86 -5.15
N LEU A 99 15.80 3.91 -5.66
CA LEU A 99 16.32 2.86 -6.52
C LEU A 99 16.86 3.43 -7.85
N ASP A 100 16.14 4.35 -8.48
CA ASP A 100 16.59 5.03 -9.70
C ASP A 100 17.91 5.78 -9.47
N GLN A 101 18.05 6.44 -8.31
CA GLN A 101 19.30 7.11 -7.94
C GLN A 101 20.45 6.13 -7.74
N MET A 102 20.21 4.96 -7.14
CA MET A 102 21.22 3.92 -6.99
C MET A 102 21.65 3.35 -8.34
N VAL A 103 20.71 3.14 -9.27
CA VAL A 103 21.00 2.69 -10.63
C VAL A 103 21.87 3.72 -11.37
N ALA A 104 21.49 5.00 -11.33
CA ALA A 104 22.25 6.07 -11.98
C ALA A 104 23.68 6.22 -11.41
N LEU A 105 23.84 6.11 -10.09
CA LEU A 105 25.16 6.14 -9.47
C LEU A 105 26.01 4.94 -9.88
N ASN A 106 25.40 3.76 -10.00
CA ASN A 106 26.08 2.54 -10.41
C ASN A 106 26.53 2.61 -11.89
N GLU A 107 25.66 3.13 -12.76
CA GLU A 107 25.99 3.35 -14.18
C GLU A 107 27.16 4.33 -14.34
N LYS A 108 27.17 5.42 -13.56
CA LYS A 108 28.30 6.35 -13.55
C LYS A 108 29.60 5.69 -13.11
N ARG A 109 29.58 4.89 -12.04
CA ARG A 109 30.76 4.15 -11.57
C ARG A 109 31.30 3.19 -12.63
N LEU A 110 30.40 2.55 -13.38
CA LEU A 110 30.80 1.66 -14.48
C LEU A 110 31.52 2.45 -15.59
N GLN A 111 30.99 3.61 -15.98
CA GLN A 111 31.63 4.49 -16.97
C GLN A 111 32.99 5.01 -16.49
N ASP A 112 33.12 5.40 -15.23
CA ASP A 112 34.38 5.88 -14.66
C ASP A 112 35.45 4.76 -14.69
N LEU A 113 35.08 3.53 -14.31
CA LEU A 113 35.97 2.35 -14.37
C LEU A 113 36.37 2.00 -15.81
N GLU A 114 35.44 2.07 -16.77
CA GLU A 114 35.74 1.84 -18.19
C GLU A 114 36.74 2.87 -18.75
N GLN A 115 36.62 4.13 -18.32
CA GLN A 115 37.57 5.18 -18.69
C GLN A 115 38.95 4.97 -18.06
N GLU A 116 39.02 4.56 -16.80
CA GLU A 116 40.29 4.22 -16.13
C GLU A 116 41.00 3.05 -16.82
N LEU A 117 40.27 1.97 -17.13
CA LEU A 117 40.77 0.83 -17.90
C LEU A 117 41.30 1.24 -19.28
N LYS A 118 40.61 2.17 -19.96
CA LYS A 118 41.06 2.68 -21.26
C LYS A 118 42.38 3.46 -21.13
N LYS A 119 42.49 4.35 -20.15
CA LYS A 119 43.71 5.12 -19.88
C LYS A 119 44.89 4.22 -19.49
N GLU A 120 44.65 3.17 -18.71
CA GLU A 120 45.70 2.20 -18.36
C GLU A 120 46.20 1.43 -19.58
N LYS A 121 45.31 1.03 -20.51
CA LYS A 121 45.69 0.38 -21.76
C LYS A 121 46.54 1.29 -22.64
N GLU A 122 46.12 2.53 -22.85
CA GLU A 122 46.86 3.53 -23.63
C GLU A 122 48.28 3.73 -23.04
N LYS A 123 48.39 3.85 -21.71
CA LYS A 123 49.68 4.02 -21.01
C LYS A 123 50.60 2.79 -21.13
N ASN A 124 50.03 1.58 -21.15
CA ASN A 124 50.81 0.35 -21.34
C ASN A 124 51.28 0.20 -22.80
N GLU A 125 50.47 0.61 -23.78
CA GLU A 125 50.84 0.62 -25.19
C GLU A 125 52.01 1.58 -25.47
N GLU A 126 51.96 2.82 -24.96
CA GLU A 126 53.07 3.79 -25.06
C GLU A 126 54.37 3.26 -24.45
N LYS A 127 54.29 2.61 -23.28
CA LYS A 127 55.47 1.99 -22.63
C LYS A 127 56.08 0.87 -23.46
N THR A 128 55.25 0.08 -24.15
CA THR A 128 55.71 -1.06 -24.94
C THR A 128 56.38 -0.60 -26.23
N ASP A 129 55.89 0.50 -26.83
CA ASP A 129 56.46 1.07 -28.04
C ASP A 129 57.79 1.79 -27.77
N HIS A 130 57.90 2.49 -26.63
CA HIS A 130 59.16 3.12 -26.22
C HIS A 130 60.27 2.11 -25.87
N HIS A 131 59.94 0.87 -25.49
CA HIS A 131 60.94 -0.18 -25.24
C HIS A 131 61.40 -0.90 -26.52
N ARG A 132 60.73 -0.67 -27.66
CA ARG A 132 61.07 -1.27 -28.97
C ARG A 132 61.90 -0.35 -29.88
N MET A 133 62.03 0.93 -29.53
CA MET A 133 62.95 1.89 -30.16
C MET A 133 64.31 1.89 -29.45
#